data_AF-A0A537R6S8-F1
#
_entry.id   AF-A0A537R6S8-F1
#
_cell.length_a   1.000
_cell.length_b   1.000
_cell.length_c   1.000
_cell.angle_alpha   90.00
_cell.angle_beta   90.00
_cell.angle_gamma   90.00
#
_symmetry.space_group_name_H-M   'P 1'
#
loop_
_entity.id
_entity.type
_entity.pdbx_description
1 polymer ?
#
loop_
_entity_poly.entity_id
_entity_poly.type
_entity_poly.pdbx_seq_one_letter_code
_entity_poly.pdbx_strand_id
1 'polypeptide(L)'
;MRIEGKRYRDEWLPNFYPSRELAPDRWLRISRTGKTVVLSAAEDRQISEIYMDAPLYERLERTGHILTPANATRVFQELKLWQLRYYAGPELHIVVTTARCNLACTYCHMNPQPLESSADEFDMSPETARAVVEFAMSSPNSRVCFEFQGGEPFLNFAAIRAVVEHAEAINRAAGKELVFSAVTNLMVARDEHLA
;
A
#
# COMPACT_ATOMS: atom_id res chain seq x y z
N MET A 1 -33.54 -22.90 3.19
CA MET A 1 -33.82 -22.30 4.52
C MET A 1 -33.96 -20.82 4.30
N ARG A 2 -35.09 -20.30 4.75
CA ARG A 2 -35.96 -19.41 3.96
C ARG A 2 -36.05 -18.05 4.64
N ILE A 3 -35.71 -17.00 3.93
CA ILE A 3 -36.47 -15.76 4.06
C ILE A 3 -37.86 -16.09 3.53
N GLU A 4 -38.91 -15.60 4.16
CA GLU A 4 -40.27 -15.87 3.69
C GLU A 4 -40.39 -15.48 2.20
N GLY A 5 -40.75 -16.45 1.36
CA GLY A 5 -40.81 -16.28 -0.10
C GLY A 5 -39.50 -16.42 -0.89
N LYS A 6 -38.32 -16.58 -0.25
CA LYS A 6 -37.02 -16.69 -0.95
C LYS A 6 -36.28 -18.01 -0.74
N ARG A 7 -35.67 -18.55 -1.81
CA ARG A 7 -34.87 -19.79 -1.76
C ARG A 7 -33.35 -19.54 -1.67
N TYR A 8 -32.70 -20.09 -0.62
CA TYR A 8 -31.24 -20.10 -0.46
C TYR A 8 -30.54 -20.81 -1.63
N ARG A 9 -29.41 -20.27 -2.12
CA ARG A 9 -28.69 -20.63 -3.35
C ARG A 9 -29.38 -20.30 -4.68
N ASP A 10 -30.71 -20.22 -4.69
CA ASP A 10 -31.47 -19.80 -5.89
C ASP A 10 -31.59 -18.26 -5.97
N GLU A 11 -31.71 -17.60 -4.82
CA GLU A 11 -32.02 -16.15 -4.75
C GLU A 11 -31.00 -15.33 -3.95
N TRP A 12 -30.19 -15.98 -3.12
CA TRP A 12 -29.06 -15.32 -2.47
C TRP A 12 -27.96 -16.29 -2.02
N LEU A 13 -26.74 -15.76 -1.92
CA LEU A 13 -25.55 -16.46 -1.44
C LEU A 13 -24.80 -15.62 -0.39
N PRO A 14 -24.17 -16.23 0.61
CA PRO A 14 -23.33 -15.51 1.56
C PRO A 14 -22.12 -14.91 0.84
N ASN A 15 -21.85 -13.62 1.06
CA ASN A 15 -20.68 -12.92 0.53
C ASN A 15 -19.70 -12.54 1.65
N PHE A 16 -19.64 -13.29 2.74
CA PHE A 16 -18.86 -12.96 3.92
C PHE A 16 -17.88 -14.08 4.32
N TYR A 17 -16.82 -13.68 5.02
CA TYR A 17 -15.89 -14.50 5.79
C TYR A 17 -16.48 -14.91 7.15
N PRO A 18 -15.83 -15.84 7.90
CA PRO A 18 -16.29 -16.24 9.23
C PRO A 18 -16.46 -15.06 10.18
N SER A 19 -17.45 -15.11 11.07
CA SER A 19 -17.68 -14.06 12.05
C SER A 19 -16.63 -14.08 13.17
N ARG A 20 -16.42 -12.91 13.78
CA ARG A 20 -15.60 -12.75 14.98
C ARG A 20 -16.29 -11.81 15.96
N GLU A 21 -16.43 -12.24 17.21
CA GLU A 21 -16.88 -11.36 18.29
C GLU A 21 -15.78 -10.33 18.61
N LEU A 22 -16.14 -9.04 18.59
CA LEU A 22 -15.25 -7.92 18.93
C LEU A 22 -15.44 -7.45 20.38
N ALA A 23 -16.68 -7.53 20.87
CA ALA A 23 -17.12 -7.15 22.20
C ALA A 23 -18.47 -7.84 22.48
N PRO A 24 -18.96 -7.89 23.74
CA PRO A 24 -20.27 -8.46 24.04
C PRO A 24 -21.36 -7.90 23.13
N ASP A 25 -22.09 -8.80 22.46
CA ASP A 25 -23.15 -8.49 21.49
C ASP A 25 -22.70 -7.67 20.25
N ARG A 26 -21.40 -7.71 19.90
CA ARG A 26 -20.86 -7.05 18.70
C ARG A 26 -20.03 -8.02 17.86
N TRP A 27 -20.62 -8.49 16.78
CA TRP A 27 -20.06 -9.48 15.87
C TRP A 27 -19.65 -8.85 14.54
N LEU A 28 -18.37 -8.97 14.19
CA LEU A 28 -17.84 -8.50 12.91
C LEU A 28 -18.01 -9.57 11.83
N ARG A 29 -18.57 -9.16 10.69
CA ARG A 29 -18.51 -9.88 9.42
C ARG A 29 -17.73 -9.05 8.41
N ILE A 30 -16.91 -9.71 7.61
CA ILE A 30 -16.16 -9.09 6.52
C ILE A 30 -16.63 -9.70 5.21
N SER A 31 -16.98 -8.89 4.21
CA SER A 31 -17.34 -9.39 2.89
C SER A 31 -16.12 -9.93 2.12
N ARG A 32 -16.34 -10.71 1.06
CA ARG A 32 -15.25 -11.10 0.13
C ARG A 32 -14.63 -9.90 -0.61
N THR A 33 -15.29 -8.75 -0.59
CA THR A 33 -14.79 -7.49 -1.15
C THR A 33 -14.16 -6.58 -0.08
N GLY A 34 -13.93 -7.10 1.14
CA GLY A 34 -13.29 -6.35 2.23
C GLY A 34 -14.20 -5.37 2.97
N LYS A 35 -15.50 -5.35 2.70
CA LYS A 35 -16.46 -4.51 3.44
C LYS A 35 -16.71 -5.08 4.82
N THR A 36 -17.01 -4.23 5.79
CA THR A 36 -17.24 -4.65 7.18
C THR A 36 -18.66 -4.32 7.62
N VAL A 37 -19.23 -5.17 8.47
CA VAL A 37 -20.48 -4.90 9.19
C VAL A 37 -20.37 -5.45 10.61
N VAL A 38 -20.88 -4.68 11.57
CA VAL A 38 -21.02 -5.11 12.97
C VAL A 38 -22.49 -5.44 13.20
N LEU A 39 -22.74 -6.63 13.74
CA LEU A 39 -24.04 -7.22 13.99
C LEU A 39 -24.21 -7.49 15.49
N SER A 40 -25.45 -7.50 15.97
CA SER A 40 -25.78 -8.13 17.25
C SER A 40 -25.58 -9.64 17.19
N ALA A 41 -25.49 -10.30 18.34
CA ALA A 41 -25.43 -11.76 18.42
C ALA A 41 -26.69 -12.42 17.82
N ALA A 42 -27.85 -11.75 17.91
CA ALA A 42 -29.09 -12.22 17.30
C ALA A 42 -29.02 -12.18 15.77
N GLU A 43 -28.57 -11.06 15.20
CA GLU A 43 -28.41 -10.90 13.75
C GLU A 43 -27.33 -11.85 13.18
N ASP A 44 -26.21 -12.02 13.88
CA ASP A 44 -25.15 -12.95 13.44
C ASP A 44 -25.61 -14.42 13.43
N ARG A 45 -26.47 -14.77 14.40
CA ARG A 45 -27.09 -16.09 14.49
C ARG A 45 -28.05 -16.35 13.33
N GLN A 46 -28.90 -15.37 12.99
CA GLN A 46 -29.80 -15.47 11.83
C GLN A 46 -29.01 -15.90 10.57
N ILE A 47 -27.91 -15.19 10.28
CA ILE A 47 -27.03 -15.50 9.14
C ILE A 47 -26.47 -16.93 9.22
N SER A 48 -25.99 -17.33 10.40
CA SER A 48 -25.40 -18.66 10.62
C SER A 48 -26.41 -19.80 10.49
N GLU A 49 -27.67 -19.52 10.83
CA GLU A 49 -28.82 -20.41 10.68
C GLU A 49 -29.45 -20.33 9.28
N ILE A 50 -28.87 -19.58 8.35
CA ILE A 50 -29.38 -19.41 6.96
C ILE A 50 -30.86 -18.96 6.97
N TYR A 51 -31.19 -18.11 7.93
CA TYR A 51 -32.48 -17.43 8.11
C TYR A 51 -32.21 -15.92 8.20
N MET A 52 -33.14 -15.08 7.76
CA MET A 52 -32.97 -13.63 7.86
C MET A 52 -34.33 -12.96 7.85
N ASP A 53 -34.53 -12.01 8.75
CA ASP A 53 -35.64 -11.07 8.64
C ASP A 53 -35.43 -10.10 7.46
N ALA A 54 -36.52 -9.47 7.00
CA ALA A 54 -36.48 -8.55 5.87
C ALA A 54 -35.55 -7.34 6.11
N PRO A 55 -35.56 -6.67 7.29
CA PRO A 55 -34.64 -5.57 7.57
C PRO A 55 -33.15 -5.95 7.46
N LEU A 56 -32.76 -7.10 8.02
CA LEU A 56 -31.38 -7.58 7.96
C LEU A 56 -31.01 -7.95 6.53
N TYR A 57 -31.90 -8.62 5.79
CA TYR A 57 -31.67 -8.97 4.40
C TYR A 57 -31.44 -7.75 3.51
N GLU A 58 -32.34 -6.76 3.55
CA GLU A 58 -32.23 -5.53 2.76
C GLU A 58 -30.94 -4.77 3.09
N ARG A 59 -30.57 -4.71 4.37
CA ARG A 59 -29.32 -4.08 4.81
C ARG A 59 -28.09 -4.80 4.26
N LEU A 60 -28.05 -6.14 4.33
CA LEU A 60 -26.92 -6.93 3.85
C LEU A 60 -26.84 -6.98 2.31
N GLU A 61 -27.98 -6.95 1.61
CA GLU A 61 -28.04 -6.85 0.14
C GLU A 61 -27.50 -5.50 -0.32
N ARG A 62 -28.00 -4.40 0.27
CA ARG A 62 -27.55 -3.04 -0.05
C ARG A 62 -26.05 -2.88 0.19
N THR A 63 -25.55 -3.39 1.31
CA THR A 63 -24.12 -3.28 1.66
C THR A 63 -23.23 -4.27 0.90
N GLY A 64 -23.80 -5.32 0.28
CA GLY A 64 -23.06 -6.32 -0.47
C GLY A 64 -22.42 -7.41 0.40
N HIS A 65 -22.90 -7.61 1.62
CA HIS A 65 -22.51 -8.72 2.50
C HIS A 65 -23.22 -10.03 2.13
N ILE A 66 -24.33 -9.95 1.38
CA ILE A 66 -24.92 -11.08 0.66
C ILE A 66 -24.99 -10.78 -0.83
N LEU A 67 -24.91 -11.81 -1.67
CA LEU A 67 -25.14 -11.72 -3.11
C LEU A 67 -26.59 -12.02 -3.41
N THR A 68 -27.20 -11.21 -4.28
CA THR A 68 -28.55 -11.39 -4.81
C THR A 68 -28.55 -11.02 -6.29
N PRO A 69 -29.56 -11.42 -7.09
CA PRO A 69 -29.69 -10.98 -8.47
C PRO A 69 -29.67 -9.45 -8.64
N ALA A 70 -30.21 -8.71 -7.66
CA ALA A 70 -30.28 -7.25 -7.69
C ALA A 70 -28.91 -6.58 -7.52
N ASN A 71 -27.97 -7.21 -6.79
CA ASN A 71 -26.67 -6.61 -6.50
C ASN A 71 -25.46 -7.33 -7.14
N ALA A 72 -25.68 -8.49 -7.78
CA ALA A 72 -24.60 -9.36 -8.26
C ALA A 72 -23.62 -8.65 -9.19
N THR A 73 -24.11 -7.88 -10.16
CA THR A 73 -23.25 -7.12 -11.10
C THR A 73 -22.34 -6.13 -10.37
N ARG A 74 -22.89 -5.37 -9.43
CA ARG A 74 -22.13 -4.39 -8.63
C ARG A 74 -21.09 -5.09 -7.77
N VAL A 75 -21.49 -6.12 -7.01
CA VAL A 75 -20.56 -6.83 -6.13
C VAL A 75 -19.48 -7.57 -6.92
N PHE A 76 -19.81 -8.08 -8.11
CA PHE A 76 -18.83 -8.65 -9.02
C PHE A 76 -17.83 -7.62 -9.57
N GLN A 77 -18.28 -6.41 -9.89
CA GLN A 77 -17.37 -5.31 -10.24
C GLN A 77 -16.47 -4.90 -9.07
N GLU A 78 -17.01 -4.82 -7.84
CA GLU A 78 -16.22 -4.57 -6.63
C GLU A 78 -15.20 -5.68 -6.38
N LEU A 79 -15.60 -6.95 -6.53
CA LEU A 79 -14.69 -8.09 -6.39
C LEU A 79 -13.65 -8.09 -7.49
N LYS A 80 -14.02 -7.73 -8.72
CA LYS A 80 -13.06 -7.47 -9.79
C LYS A 80 -12.10 -6.39 -9.35
N LEU A 81 -12.51 -5.22 -8.88
CA LEU A 81 -11.57 -4.18 -8.42
C LEU A 81 -10.67 -4.67 -7.28
N TRP A 82 -11.20 -5.48 -6.36
CA TRP A 82 -10.43 -6.05 -5.25
C TRP A 82 -9.44 -7.14 -5.69
N GLN A 83 -9.79 -7.94 -6.71
CA GLN A 83 -8.96 -8.98 -7.32
C GLN A 83 -8.02 -8.42 -8.40
N LEU A 84 -8.43 -7.34 -9.06
CA LEU A 84 -7.63 -6.42 -9.85
C LEU A 84 -6.79 -5.61 -8.86
N ARG A 85 -5.98 -6.33 -8.09
CA ARG A 85 -4.63 -5.91 -7.77
C ARG A 85 -3.91 -5.75 -9.10
N TYR A 86 -4.27 -4.74 -9.89
CA TYR A 86 -3.37 -4.15 -10.85
C TYR A 86 -2.21 -3.68 -9.97
N TYR A 87 -1.23 -4.54 -9.82
CA TYR A 87 0.06 -4.15 -9.32
C TYR A 87 0.56 -3.19 -10.38
N ALA A 88 0.26 -1.91 -10.17
CA ALA A 88 0.69 -0.83 -11.05
C ALA A 88 2.21 -0.73 -11.08
N GLY A 89 2.94 -1.61 -10.37
CA GLY A 89 4.34 -1.50 -10.11
C GLY A 89 4.59 -0.80 -8.79
N PRO A 90 5.80 -0.96 -8.25
CA PRO A 90 6.24 -0.17 -7.10
C PRO A 90 6.14 1.32 -7.46
N GLU A 91 5.49 2.10 -6.58
CA GLU A 91 5.52 3.57 -6.65
C GLU A 91 6.75 4.11 -5.92
N LEU A 92 7.01 3.60 -4.71
CA LEU A 92 8.10 4.03 -3.84
C LEU A 92 9.37 3.23 -4.12
N HIS A 93 10.43 3.95 -4.42
CA HIS A 93 11.78 3.44 -4.59
C HIS A 93 12.68 4.09 -3.55
N ILE A 94 13.04 3.32 -2.52
CA ILE A 94 13.99 3.75 -1.49
C ILE A 94 15.41 3.62 -2.05
N VAL A 95 16.15 4.72 -2.09
CA VAL A 95 17.48 4.81 -2.66
C VAL A 95 18.49 5.08 -1.54
N VAL A 96 19.27 4.05 -1.20
CA VAL A 96 20.37 4.18 -0.23
C VAL A 96 21.58 4.79 -0.94
N THR A 97 21.87 6.07 -0.71
CA THR A 97 22.97 6.77 -1.40
C THR A 97 24.33 6.51 -0.77
N THR A 98 24.36 6.13 0.52
CA THR A 98 25.55 5.71 1.22
C THR A 98 25.19 4.87 2.45
N ALA A 99 26.06 3.94 2.83
CA ALA A 99 25.98 3.25 4.12
C ALA A 99 26.69 4.01 5.26
N ARG A 100 27.38 5.13 4.98
CA ARG A 100 28.09 5.93 5.99
C ARG A 100 27.15 6.88 6.72
N CYS A 101 27.42 7.16 7.99
CA CYS A 101 26.68 8.14 8.79
C CYS A 101 27.61 8.89 9.77
N ASN A 102 27.28 10.14 10.06
CA ASN A 102 27.93 10.97 11.07
C ASN A 102 27.34 10.80 12.49
N LEU A 103 26.38 9.88 12.66
CA LEU A 103 25.75 9.55 13.94
C LEU A 103 25.74 8.03 14.16
N ALA A 104 25.66 7.62 15.42
CA ALA A 104 25.55 6.22 15.84
C ALA A 104 24.31 6.03 16.72
N CYS A 105 23.12 6.32 16.16
CA CYS A 105 21.86 6.23 16.89
C CYS A 105 21.62 4.79 17.40
N THR A 106 21.33 4.63 18.68
CA THR A 106 21.15 3.31 19.33
C THR A 106 19.97 2.50 18.78
N TYR A 107 19.04 3.15 18.11
CA TYR A 107 17.85 2.57 17.49
C TYR A 107 17.97 2.44 15.96
N CYS A 108 19.14 2.69 15.37
CA CYS A 108 19.31 2.66 13.92
C CYS A 108 19.23 1.23 13.37
N HIS A 109 18.22 0.94 12.55
CA HIS A 109 18.05 -0.37 11.90
C HIS A 109 19.06 -0.63 10.78
N MET A 110 19.70 0.43 10.24
CA MET A 110 20.60 0.36 9.10
C MET A 110 22.03 -0.10 9.48
N ASN A 111 22.41 0.05 10.76
CA ASN A 111 23.77 -0.20 11.25
C ASN A 111 24.86 0.45 10.36
N PRO A 112 24.89 1.79 10.28
CA PRO A 112 25.73 2.50 9.33
C PRO A 112 27.22 2.37 9.64
N GLN A 113 28.03 2.58 8.62
CA GLN A 113 29.48 2.71 8.76
C GLN A 113 29.85 4.11 9.28
N PRO A 114 30.93 4.23 10.06
CA PRO A 114 31.44 5.53 10.50
C PRO A 114 31.94 6.36 9.31
N LEU A 115 32.08 7.68 9.51
CA LEU A 115 32.45 8.62 8.45
C LEU A 115 33.82 8.32 7.82
N GLU A 116 34.74 7.80 8.61
CA GLU A 116 36.11 7.48 8.25
C GLU A 116 36.21 6.24 7.34
N SER A 117 35.13 5.48 7.20
CA SER A 117 35.07 4.34 6.28
C SER A 117 35.18 4.81 4.82
N SER A 118 35.68 3.91 3.96
CA SER A 118 35.94 4.19 2.55
C SER A 118 34.68 4.64 1.80
N ALA A 119 34.71 5.86 1.24
CA ALA A 119 33.63 6.34 0.38
C ALA A 119 33.48 5.46 -0.87
N ASP A 120 34.59 5.01 -1.47
CA ASP A 120 34.58 4.16 -2.67
C ASP A 120 33.91 2.79 -2.42
N GLU A 121 33.85 2.34 -1.17
CA GLU A 121 33.22 1.07 -0.77
C GLU A 121 31.75 1.25 -0.38
N PHE A 122 31.42 2.34 0.31
CA PHE A 122 30.13 2.51 0.97
C PHE A 122 29.21 3.57 0.35
N ASP A 123 29.70 4.37 -0.59
CA ASP A 123 28.90 5.35 -1.33
C ASP A 123 28.44 4.79 -2.67
N MET A 124 27.21 5.10 -3.03
CA MET A 124 26.67 4.84 -4.36
C MET A 124 27.45 5.62 -5.42
N SER A 125 27.95 4.91 -6.44
CA SER A 125 28.58 5.55 -7.60
C SER A 125 27.54 6.20 -8.53
N PRO A 126 27.93 7.19 -9.35
CA PRO A 126 27.06 7.78 -10.37
C PRO A 126 26.51 6.75 -11.36
N GLU A 127 27.29 5.72 -11.70
CA GLU A 127 26.88 4.63 -12.59
C GLU A 127 25.74 3.82 -11.97
N THR A 128 25.87 3.47 -10.69
CA THR A 128 24.81 2.78 -9.94
C THR A 128 23.57 3.67 -9.80
N ALA A 129 23.74 4.96 -9.51
CA ALA A 129 22.64 5.92 -9.42
C ALA A 129 21.80 5.94 -10.71
N ARG A 130 22.46 5.98 -11.89
CA ARG A 130 21.76 5.90 -13.19
C ARG A 130 21.01 4.58 -13.35
N ALA A 131 21.64 3.46 -13.02
CA ALA A 131 21.00 2.14 -13.12
C ALA A 131 19.76 2.02 -12.20
N VAL A 132 19.79 2.61 -11.00
CA VAL A 132 18.65 2.67 -10.09
C VAL A 132 17.48 3.44 -10.70
N VAL A 133 17.75 4.58 -11.34
CA VAL A 133 16.72 5.36 -12.04
C VAL A 133 16.10 4.58 -13.19
N GLU A 134 16.90 3.95 -14.05
CA GLU A 134 16.37 3.11 -15.15
C GLU A 134 15.44 2.01 -14.62
N PHE A 135 15.86 1.34 -13.53
CA PHE A 135 15.06 0.33 -12.88
C PHE A 135 13.76 0.91 -12.31
N ALA A 136 13.83 2.01 -11.56
CA ALA A 136 12.66 2.62 -10.95
C ALA A 136 11.66 3.15 -11.99
N MET A 137 12.16 3.81 -13.04
CA MET A 137 11.35 4.35 -14.13
C MET A 137 10.75 3.27 -15.03
N SER A 138 11.27 2.03 -14.98
CA SER A 138 10.64 0.86 -15.63
C SER A 138 9.34 0.41 -14.95
N SER A 139 9.05 0.90 -13.73
CA SER A 139 7.78 0.64 -13.06
C SER A 139 6.61 1.06 -13.95
N PRO A 140 5.56 0.23 -14.13
CA PRO A 140 4.37 0.62 -14.89
C PRO A 140 3.55 1.73 -14.20
N ASN A 141 3.95 2.19 -13.02
CA ASN A 141 3.16 3.11 -12.22
C ASN A 141 3.21 4.51 -12.85
N SER A 142 2.07 5.19 -12.92
CA SER A 142 1.99 6.57 -13.41
C SER A 142 2.67 7.57 -12.47
N ARG A 143 2.98 7.14 -11.24
CA ARG A 143 3.67 7.90 -10.22
C ARG A 143 4.89 7.11 -9.74
N VAL A 144 6.03 7.79 -9.62
CA VAL A 144 7.29 7.20 -9.13
C VAL A 144 7.89 8.16 -8.10
N CYS A 145 8.12 7.63 -6.90
CA CYS A 145 8.69 8.35 -5.79
C CYS A 145 10.09 7.81 -5.50
N PHE A 146 11.09 8.69 -5.53
CA PHE A 146 12.44 8.40 -5.07
C PHE A 146 12.60 8.94 -3.65
N GLU A 147 12.77 8.04 -2.68
CA GLU A 147 13.06 8.41 -1.30
C GLU A 147 14.53 8.12 -0.98
N PHE A 148 15.32 9.18 -0.84
CA PHE A 148 16.73 9.08 -0.50
C PHE A 148 16.90 8.75 0.98
N GLN A 149 17.56 7.63 1.23
CA GLN A 149 17.90 7.14 2.56
C GLN A 149 19.38 6.71 2.61
N GLY A 150 19.79 6.12 3.72
CA GLY A 150 21.11 5.53 3.90
C GLY A 150 21.52 5.55 5.37
N GLY A 151 22.82 5.70 5.62
CA GLY A 151 23.28 6.18 6.92
C GLY A 151 22.92 7.65 7.10
N GLU A 152 23.57 8.54 6.35
CA GLU A 152 23.15 9.93 6.15
C GLU A 152 23.22 10.27 4.66
N PRO A 153 22.07 10.44 3.96
CA PRO A 153 22.07 10.57 2.51
C PRO A 153 22.79 11.83 2.00
N PHE A 154 22.85 12.91 2.79
CA PHE A 154 23.52 14.15 2.38
C PHE A 154 25.06 14.03 2.37
N LEU A 155 25.63 12.97 2.93
CA LEU A 155 27.07 12.69 2.77
C LEU A 155 27.44 12.34 1.31
N ASN A 156 26.50 11.79 0.55
CA ASN A 156 26.66 11.51 -0.88
C ASN A 156 25.60 12.26 -1.71
N PHE A 157 25.57 13.59 -1.57
CA PHE A 157 24.65 14.44 -2.32
C PHE A 157 24.89 14.38 -3.85
N ALA A 158 26.10 13.97 -4.28
CA ALA A 158 26.39 13.74 -5.69
C ALA A 158 25.50 12.63 -6.29
N ALA A 159 25.27 11.53 -5.56
CA ALA A 159 24.35 10.49 -5.99
C ALA A 159 22.89 10.97 -6.02
N ILE A 160 22.46 11.79 -5.04
CA ILE A 160 21.12 12.41 -5.04
C ILE A 160 20.93 13.22 -6.33
N ARG A 161 21.86 14.14 -6.64
CA ARG A 161 21.80 14.94 -7.88
C ARG A 161 21.76 14.06 -9.12
N ALA A 162 22.62 13.05 -9.19
CA ALA A 162 22.66 12.13 -10.34
C ALA A 162 21.32 11.40 -10.55
N VAL A 163 20.65 10.98 -9.47
CA VAL A 163 19.31 10.36 -9.53
C VAL A 163 18.26 11.36 -10.01
N VAL A 164 18.21 12.56 -9.40
CA VAL A 164 17.21 13.59 -9.74
C VAL A 164 17.36 14.01 -11.20
N GLU A 165 18.57 14.39 -11.63
CA GLU A 165 18.84 14.86 -12.99
C GLU A 165 18.51 13.79 -14.04
N HIS A 166 18.89 12.52 -13.80
CA HIS A 166 18.63 11.43 -14.75
C HIS A 166 17.15 11.05 -14.79
N ALA A 167 16.47 11.01 -13.64
CA ALA A 167 15.05 10.72 -13.55
C ALA A 167 14.21 11.78 -14.27
N GLU A 168 14.50 13.06 -14.04
CA GLU A 168 13.84 14.16 -14.74
C GLU A 168 14.08 14.11 -16.25
N ALA A 169 15.31 13.81 -16.69
CA ALA A 169 15.64 13.70 -18.11
C ALA A 169 14.81 12.62 -18.83
N ILE A 170 14.73 11.41 -18.26
CA ILE A 170 13.93 10.31 -18.82
C ILE A 170 12.43 10.62 -18.73
N ASN A 171 12.00 11.26 -17.64
CA ASN A 171 10.59 11.52 -17.42
C ASN A 171 9.98 12.53 -18.40
N ARG A 172 10.80 13.35 -19.06
CA ARG A 172 10.35 14.20 -20.18
C ARG A 172 9.64 13.40 -21.28
N ALA A 173 10.05 12.15 -21.50
CA ALA A 173 9.41 11.24 -22.45
C ALA A 173 8.35 10.34 -21.77
N ALA A 174 8.59 9.89 -20.54
CA ALA A 174 7.72 8.93 -19.86
C ALA A 174 6.42 9.55 -19.30
N GLY A 175 6.43 10.84 -18.93
CA GLY A 175 5.24 11.56 -18.48
C GLY A 175 4.66 11.07 -17.15
N LYS A 176 5.49 10.53 -16.25
CA LYS A 176 5.08 10.09 -14.90
C LYS A 176 5.07 11.27 -13.92
N GLU A 177 4.26 11.17 -12.87
CA GLU A 177 4.38 12.04 -11.69
C GLU A 177 5.63 11.64 -10.91
N LEU A 178 6.64 12.52 -10.86
CA LEU A 178 7.84 12.30 -10.07
C LEU A 178 7.73 12.99 -8.71
N VAL A 179 8.13 12.27 -7.67
CA VAL A 179 8.27 12.79 -6.31
C VAL A 179 9.66 12.45 -5.79
N PHE A 180 10.29 13.41 -5.14
CA PHE A 180 11.58 13.22 -4.48
C PHE A 180 11.42 13.56 -3.00
N SER A 181 11.89 12.68 -2.13
CA SER A 181 11.97 12.90 -0.67
C SER A 181 13.33 12.45 -0.15
N ALA A 182 13.77 13.00 0.98
CA ALA A 182 15.01 12.60 1.63
C ALA A 182 14.79 12.44 3.14
N VAL A 183 15.35 11.37 3.72
CA VAL A 183 15.36 11.11 5.15
C VAL A 183 16.76 11.41 5.68
N THR A 184 16.95 12.60 6.23
CA THR A 184 18.25 13.13 6.66
C THR A 184 18.22 13.57 8.14
N ASN A 185 19.35 13.42 8.83
CA ASN A 185 19.58 13.96 10.17
C ASN A 185 19.92 15.46 10.18
N LEU A 186 20.07 16.08 9.00
CA LEU A 186 20.34 17.50 8.77
C LEU A 186 21.69 18.04 9.29
N MET A 187 22.52 17.25 9.96
CA MET A 187 23.77 17.73 10.58
C MET A 187 24.82 18.20 9.58
N VAL A 188 24.76 17.68 8.35
CA VAL A 188 25.64 18.07 7.23
C VAL A 188 24.90 18.86 6.15
N ALA A 189 23.68 19.32 6.45
CA ALA A 189 22.92 20.17 5.54
C ALA A 189 23.65 21.51 5.35
N ARG A 190 23.57 22.02 4.12
CA ARG A 190 24.16 23.27 3.67
C ARG A 190 23.10 24.02 2.88
N ASP A 191 23.25 25.33 2.72
CA ASP A 191 22.32 26.15 1.94
C ASP A 191 22.15 25.62 0.51
N GLU A 192 23.21 25.10 -0.09
CA GLU A 192 23.18 24.46 -1.42
C GLU A 192 22.27 23.22 -1.51
N HIS A 193 21.95 22.56 -0.39
CA HIS A 193 21.03 21.42 -0.34
C HIS A 193 19.56 21.83 -0.20
N LEU A 194 19.30 23.11 0.11
CA LEU A 194 17.97 23.66 0.42
C LEU A 194 17.48 24.68 -0.61
N ALA A 195 18.34 25.08 -1.55
CA ALA A 195 18.07 26.00 -2.64
C ALA A 195 17.40 25.29 -3.83
#